data_AF-A0A0X3XI97-F1
#
_entry.id   AF-A0A0X3XI97-F1
#
_cell.length_a   1.000
_cell.length_b   1.000
_cell.length_c   1.000
_cell.angle_alpha   90.00
_cell.angle_beta   90.00
_cell.angle_gamma   90.00
#
_symmetry.space_group_name_H-M   'P 1'
#
loop_
_entity.id
_entity.type
_entity.pdbx_description
1 polymer ?
#
loop_
_entity_poly.entity_id
_entity_poly.type
_entity_poly.pdbx_seq_one_letter_code
_entity_poly.pdbx_strand_id
1 'polypeptide(L)' 'MNKELATDAEAAIRHARFGKLPERIRYEDMTTEAEVAPGGPGDGYNPENSWKFYSCLALDLGL' A
#
# COMPACT_ATOMS: atom_id res chain seq x y z
N MET A 1 29.85 -19.63 10.01
CA MET A 1 29.56 -20.20 11.34
C MET A 1 29.22 -19.15 12.40
N ASN A 2 30.01 -18.10 12.62
CA ASN A 2 29.75 -17.10 13.69
C ASN A 2 28.61 -16.11 13.38
N LYS A 3 28.36 -15.82 12.11
CA LYS A 3 27.33 -14.86 11.67
C LYS A 3 25.91 -15.42 11.80
N GLU A 4 25.74 -16.72 11.56
CA GLU A 4 24.45 -17.42 11.66
C GLU A 4 23.96 -17.48 13.12
N LEU A 5 24.88 -17.71 14.07
CA LEU A 5 24.60 -17.69 15.50
C LEU A 5 24.22 -16.28 16.00
N ALA A 6 24.86 -15.24 15.46
CA ALA A 6 24.52 -13.86 15.80
C ALA A 6 23.13 -13.45 15.26
N THR A 7 22.79 -13.86 14.03
CA THR A 7 21.45 -13.62 13.46
C THR A 7 20.33 -14.35 14.20
N ASP A 8 20.62 -15.53 14.75
CA ASP A 8 19.66 -16.30 15.55
C ASP A 8 19.38 -15.61 16.90
N ALA A 9 20.41 -15.07 17.56
CA ALA A 9 20.26 -14.30 18.78
C ALA A 9 19.44 -13.01 18.58
N GLU A 10 19.68 -12.27 17.49
CA GLU A 10 18.88 -11.09 17.15
C GLU A 10 17.43 -11.45 16.80
N ALA A 11 17.20 -12.59 16.15
CA ALA A 11 15.85 -13.10 15.91
C ALA A 11 15.13 -13.45 17.22
N ALA A 12 15.81 -14.10 18.16
CA ALA A 12 15.26 -14.42 19.48
C ALA A 12 14.86 -13.17 20.27
N ILE A 13 15.69 -12.11 20.27
CA ILE A 13 15.37 -10.82 20.90
C ILE A 13 14.13 -10.19 20.25
N ARG A 14 14.03 -10.21 18.91
CA ARG A 14 12.86 -9.71 18.19
C ARG A 14 11.60 -10.50 18.55
N HIS A 15 11.66 -11.83 18.60
CA HIS A 15 10.53 -12.67 18.99
C HIS A 15 10.12 -12.47 20.45
N ALA A 16 11.07 -12.28 21.37
CA ALA A 16 10.75 -11.95 22.77
C ALA A 16 10.05 -10.60 22.90
N ARG A 17 10.44 -9.60 22.08
CA ARG A 17 9.86 -8.25 22.10
C ARG A 17 8.51 -8.16 21.40
N PHE A 18 8.36 -8.81 20.25
CA PHE A 18 7.22 -8.63 19.35
C PHE A 18 6.33 -9.87 19.24
N GLY A 19 6.71 -10.98 19.87
CA GLY A 19 6.00 -12.25 19.77
C GLY A 19 6.18 -12.93 18.42
N LYS A 20 5.18 -13.72 18.06
CA LYS A 20 5.10 -14.48 16.80
C LYS A 20 4.18 -13.75 15.83
N LEU A 21 4.49 -13.86 14.54
CA LEU A 21 3.63 -13.33 13.50
C LEU A 21 2.26 -14.05 13.58
N PRO A 22 1.14 -13.33 13.40
CA PRO A 22 -0.16 -13.95 13.22
C PRO A 22 -0.16 -14.95 12.06
N GLU A 23 -1.13 -15.86 12.05
CA GLU A 23 -1.34 -16.74 10.91
C GLU A 23 -1.62 -15.92 9.64
N ARG A 24 -1.24 -16.47 8.49
CA ARG A 24 -1.47 -15.82 7.21
C ARG A 24 -2.96 -15.67 6.98
N ILE A 25 -3.39 -14.44 6.72
CA ILE A 25 -4.76 -14.13 6.31
C ILE A 25 -5.02 -14.81 4.96
N ARG A 26 -6.21 -15.40 4.79
CA ARG A 26 -6.58 -16.04 3.53
C ARG A 26 -6.66 -14.97 2.44
N TYR A 27 -6.34 -15.34 1.21
CA TYR A 27 -6.25 -14.35 0.12
C TYR A 27 -7.58 -13.62 -0.10
N GLU A 28 -8.69 -14.34 0.03
CA GLU A 28 -10.05 -13.82 -0.03
C GLU A 28 -10.34 -12.74 1.04
N ASP A 29 -9.70 -12.84 2.20
CA ASP A 29 -9.89 -11.89 3.32
C ASP A 29 -8.93 -10.69 3.23
N MET A 30 -8.00 -10.68 2.26
CA MET A 30 -7.06 -9.58 2.04
C MET A 30 -7.66 -8.44 1.20
N THR A 31 -8.83 -8.64 0.62
CA THR A 31 -9.50 -7.66 -0.24
C THR A 31 -10.84 -7.26 0.36
N THR A 32 -11.10 -5.95 0.43
CA THR A 32 -12.43 -5.44 0.76
C THR A 32 -13.02 -4.81 -0.50
N GLU A 33 -14.18 -5.32 -0.93
CA GLU A 33 -14.98 -4.67 -1.96
C GLU A 33 -15.84 -3.58 -1.33
N ALA A 34 -15.88 -2.41 -1.98
CA ALA A 34 -16.81 -1.35 -1.64
C ALA A 34 -17.81 -1.25 -2.79
N GLU A 35 -19.10 -1.26 -2.48
CA GLU A 35 -20.09 -0.91 -3.50
C GLU A 35 -19.86 0.53 -3.93
N VAL A 36 -19.57 0.70 -5.22
CA VAL A 36 -19.45 2.02 -5.84
C VAL A 36 -20.71 2.23 -6.67
N ALA A 37 -21.37 3.36 -6.47
CA ALA A 37 -22.47 3.76 -7.33
C ALA A 37 -22.00 3.82 -8.78
N PRO A 38 -22.83 3.43 -9.77
CA PRO A 38 -22.48 3.60 -11.18
C PRO A 38 -22.07 5.05 -11.43
N GLY A 39 -20.95 5.24 -12.12
CA GLY A 39 -20.50 6.58 -12.49
C GLY A 39 -21.58 7.36 -13.21
N GLY A 40 -21.70 8.65 -12.93
CA GLY A 40 -22.67 9.52 -13.55
C GLY A 40 -22.39 9.73 -15.05
N PRO A 41 -23.35 10.28 -15.80
CA PRO A 41 -23.10 10.71 -17.18
C PRO A 41 -21.94 11.72 -17.20
N GLY A 42 -20.77 11.30 -17.68
CA GLY A 42 -19.54 12.10 -17.68
C GLY A 42 -18.36 11.54 -16.90
N ASP A 43 -18.54 10.46 -16.12
CA ASP A 43 -17.46 9.77 -15.40
C ASP A 43 -16.57 8.89 -16.31
N GLY A 44 -16.76 8.99 -17.63
CA GLY A 44 -15.83 8.39 -18.59
C GLY A 44 -14.47 9.07 -18.52
N TYR A 45 -13.40 8.29 -18.63
CA TYR A 45 -12.04 8.82 -18.69
C TYR A 45 -11.91 9.83 -19.84
N ASN A 46 -11.66 11.09 -19.51
CA ASN A 46 -11.41 12.16 -20.48
C ASN A 46 -9.96 12.64 -20.33
N PRO A 47 -9.02 12.19 -21.18
CA PRO A 47 -7.62 12.58 -21.09
C PRO A 47 -7.44 14.10 -21.20
N GLU A 48 -8.27 14.78 -22.00
CA GLU A 48 -8.27 16.25 -22.15
C GLU A 48 -8.89 17.00 -20.96
N ASN A 49 -9.46 16.30 -19.98
CA ASN A 49 -9.93 16.91 -18.73
C ASN A 49 -8.93 16.73 -17.58
N SER A 50 -7.88 15.93 -17.78
CA SER A 50 -6.86 15.61 -16.76
C SER A 50 -6.04 16.84 -16.34
N TRP A 51 -5.85 17.81 -17.24
CA TRP A 51 -5.13 19.07 -16.94
C TRP A 51 -5.75 19.88 -15.80
N LYS A 52 -7.07 19.75 -15.55
CA LYS A 52 -7.75 20.42 -14.44
C LYS A 52 -7.27 19.94 -13.06
N PHE A 53 -6.64 18.77 -13.00
CA PHE A 53 -6.14 18.18 -11.75
C PHE A 53 -4.61 18.32 -11.60
N TYR A 54 -3.91 18.81 -12.63
CA TYR A 54 -2.47 19.02 -12.61
C TYR A 54 -2.06 20.42 -12.14
N SER A 55 -2.98 21.24 -11.62
CA SER A 55 -2.64 22.59 -11.13
C SER A 55 -1.56 22.56 -10.04
N CYS A 56 -1.60 21.58 -9.12
CA CYS A 56 -0.55 21.40 -8.12
C CYS A 56 0.77 20.94 -8.75
N LEU A 57 0.70 19.99 -9.69
CA LEU A 57 1.89 19.49 -10.40
C LEU A 57 2.57 20.59 -11.24
N ALA A 58 1.80 21.46 -11.89
CA ALA A 58 2.32 22.58 -12.66
C ALA A 58 3.02 23.60 -11.74
N LEU A 59 2.42 23.91 -10.58
CA LEU A 59 3.04 24.78 -9.58
C LEU A 59 4.35 24.19 -9.05
N ASP A 60 4.37 22.89 -8.76
CA ASP A 60 5.56 22.18 -8.25
C ASP A 60 6.70 22.13 -9.30
N LEU A 61 6.37 22.15 -10.59
CA LEU A 61 7.33 22.14 -11.69
C LEU A 61 7.70 23.54 -12.22
N GLY A 62 7.02 24.60 -11.76
CA GLY A 62 7.28 25.98 -12.18
C GLY A 62 6.90 26.29 -13.63
N LEU A 63 5.88 25.61 -14.18
CA LEU A 63 5.36 25.79 -15.54
C LEU A 63 4.23 26.82 -15.60
#